data_AF-G0R153-F1
#
_entry.id   AF-G0R153-F1
#
_cell.length_a   1.000
_cell.length_b   1.000
_cell.length_c   1.000
_cell.angle_alpha   90.00
_cell.angle_beta   90.00
_cell.angle_gamma   90.00
#
_symmetry.space_group_name_H-M   'P 1'
#
loop_
_entity.id
_entity.type
_entity.pdbx_description
1 polymer ?
#
loop_
_entity_poly.entity_id
_entity_poly.type
_entity_poly.pdbx_seq_one_letter_code
_entity_poly.pdbx_strand_id
1 'polypeptide(L)'
;MRMLKRQSHAWDTETIDIDLKTETLLGKGKIICAFVFCGQDLDFGLFIDNFGQNKGLINIFQDYLEDYNQKKIWHNYGFDRHILYNHNINVQGFGGVTMHMARLLAQYPLEYSLSVITKNLQVQIQQNKKEYLIQNMKNLQAKIEETQNILEINQNDEAFKDLEFYKICLKKLEKNQKYFTEQNHKDDIKKLFGQKKKLKN
;
A
#
# COMPACT_ATOMS: atom_id res chain seq x y z
N MET A 1 -12.49 -16.39 -6.69
CA MET A 1 -11.31 -15.49 -6.69
C MET A 1 -11.06 -14.92 -8.09
N ARG A 2 -11.97 -14.07 -8.61
CA ARG A 2 -11.96 -13.59 -10.02
C ARG A 2 -11.55 -12.11 -10.19
N MET A 3 -11.31 -11.37 -9.10
CA MET A 3 -11.11 -9.91 -9.11
C MET A 3 -9.65 -9.42 -9.02
N LEU A 4 -8.66 -10.28 -8.80
CA LEU A 4 -7.25 -9.82 -8.64
C LEU A 4 -6.47 -9.71 -9.96
N LYS A 5 -7.05 -10.13 -11.10
CA LYS A 5 -6.32 -10.32 -12.37
C LYS A 5 -5.76 -9.05 -13.04
N ARG A 6 -5.99 -7.85 -12.48
CA ARG A 6 -5.53 -6.57 -13.07
C ARG A 6 -4.95 -5.59 -12.07
N GLN A 7 -4.86 -5.92 -10.79
CA GLN A 7 -4.24 -5.03 -9.81
C GLN A 7 -2.74 -5.31 -9.75
N SER A 8 -1.97 -4.23 -9.85
CA SER A 8 -0.54 -4.27 -9.57
C SER A 8 -0.35 -4.25 -8.06
N HIS A 9 0.48 -5.13 -7.53
CA HIS A 9 0.78 -5.18 -6.10
C HIS A 9 2.13 -4.54 -5.82
N ALA A 10 2.21 -3.66 -4.83
CA ALA A 10 3.47 -3.04 -4.44
C ALA A 10 4.22 -3.98 -3.48
N TRP A 11 5.50 -4.23 -3.76
CA TRP A 11 6.36 -5.10 -2.98
C TRP A 11 7.56 -4.33 -2.45
N ASP A 12 8.03 -4.77 -1.28
CA ASP A 12 9.23 -4.27 -0.62
C ASP A 12 9.89 -5.38 0.18
N THR A 13 11.23 -5.37 0.27
CA THR A 13 12.01 -6.36 1.03
C THR A 13 12.95 -5.70 2.03
N GLU A 14 13.03 -6.26 3.23
CA GLU A 14 14.03 -5.90 4.22
C GLU A 14 15.14 -6.94 4.24
N THR A 15 16.39 -6.50 4.35
CA THR A 15 17.56 -7.36 4.07
C THR A 15 18.67 -7.20 5.10
N ILE A 16 19.46 -8.27 5.28
CA ILE A 16 20.68 -8.30 6.12
C ILE A 16 21.84 -8.92 5.33
N ASP A 17 23.03 -8.98 5.93
CA ASP A 17 24.23 -9.64 5.39
C ASP A 17 24.72 -9.05 4.05
N ILE A 18 24.62 -7.72 3.92
CA ILE A 18 25.16 -6.96 2.79
C ILE A 18 25.57 -5.55 3.20
N ASP A 19 26.77 -5.11 2.78
CA ASP A 19 27.21 -3.71 2.87
C ASP A 19 27.15 -3.03 1.50
N LEU A 20 26.14 -2.19 1.30
CA LEU A 20 25.89 -1.49 0.04
C LEU A 20 26.96 -0.48 -0.36
N LYS A 21 27.88 -0.13 0.55
CA LYS A 21 28.99 0.79 0.24
C LYS A 21 30.18 0.07 -0.37
N THR A 22 30.35 -1.22 -0.08
CA THR A 22 31.57 -1.97 -0.40
C THR A 22 31.30 -3.23 -1.22
N GLU A 23 30.05 -3.66 -1.33
CA GLU A 23 29.69 -4.94 -1.92
C GLU A 23 28.66 -4.81 -3.05
N THR A 24 28.73 -5.73 -4.01
CA THR A 24 27.70 -5.90 -5.04
C THR A 24 26.57 -6.80 -4.55
N LEU A 25 25.34 -6.59 -5.04
CA LEU A 25 24.15 -7.36 -4.66
C LEU A 25 24.17 -8.84 -5.09
N LEU A 26 25.02 -9.20 -6.06
CA LEU A 26 25.04 -10.54 -6.64
C LEU A 26 25.57 -11.57 -5.63
N GLY A 27 24.72 -12.53 -5.25
CA GLY A 27 25.05 -13.60 -4.32
C GLY A 27 25.21 -13.17 -2.87
N LYS A 28 24.85 -11.91 -2.52
CA LYS A 28 24.98 -11.35 -1.17
C LYS A 28 23.67 -10.78 -0.67
N GLY A 29 23.53 -10.72 0.64
CA GLY A 29 22.31 -10.26 1.28
C GLY A 29 21.24 -11.35 1.39
N LYS A 30 20.44 -11.27 2.44
CA LYS A 30 19.33 -12.20 2.73
C LYS A 30 18.08 -11.42 3.09
N ILE A 31 16.94 -11.86 2.60
CA ILE A 31 15.62 -11.33 2.98
C ILE A 31 15.31 -11.76 4.41
N ILE A 32 15.02 -10.79 5.28
CA ILE A 32 14.51 -11.05 6.63
C ILE A 32 13.00 -10.89 6.71
N CYS A 33 12.41 -10.00 5.90
CA CYS A 33 10.98 -9.94 5.72
C CYS A 33 10.64 -9.29 4.37
N ALA A 34 9.39 -9.48 3.94
CA ALA A 34 8.84 -8.82 2.78
C ALA A 34 7.44 -8.31 3.10
N PHE A 35 7.04 -7.25 2.41
CA PHE A 35 5.70 -6.70 2.52
C PHE A 35 5.09 -6.57 1.14
N VAL A 36 3.81 -6.93 1.02
CA VAL A 36 3.03 -6.68 -0.18
C VAL A 36 1.76 -5.90 0.14
N PHE A 37 1.56 -4.82 -0.60
CA PHE A 37 0.32 -4.07 -0.63
C PHE A 37 -0.43 -4.40 -1.93
N CYS A 38 -1.57 -5.09 -1.78
CA CYS A 38 -2.33 -5.61 -2.91
C CYS A 38 -3.38 -4.64 -3.47
N GLY A 39 -3.30 -3.36 -3.12
CA GLY A 39 -4.27 -2.36 -3.53
C GLY A 39 -5.31 -2.07 -2.45
N GLN A 40 -6.15 -1.08 -2.72
CA GLN A 40 -7.06 -0.50 -1.73
C GLN A 40 -8.33 -1.33 -1.52
N ASP A 41 -8.61 -2.26 -2.43
CA ASP A 41 -9.73 -3.21 -2.34
C ASP A 41 -9.51 -4.30 -1.29
N LEU A 42 -8.27 -4.43 -0.82
CA LEU A 42 -7.90 -5.32 0.28
C LEU A 42 -7.59 -4.49 1.51
N ASP A 43 -8.30 -4.76 2.60
CA ASP A 43 -8.24 -3.98 3.86
C ASP A 43 -6.95 -4.29 4.67
N PHE A 44 -6.01 -5.03 4.10
CA PHE A 44 -4.73 -5.39 4.71
C PHE A 44 -3.62 -5.57 3.65
N GLY A 45 -2.39 -5.22 4.05
CA GLY A 45 -1.20 -5.71 3.38
C GLY A 45 -0.76 -7.03 4.02
N LEU A 46 -0.02 -7.84 3.26
CA LEU A 46 0.55 -9.09 3.75
C LEU A 46 2.01 -8.86 4.13
N PHE A 47 2.31 -9.09 5.40
CA PHE A 47 3.67 -9.11 5.94
C PHE A 47 4.17 -10.55 6.00
N ILE A 48 5.37 -10.79 5.47
CA ILE A 48 6.01 -12.10 5.39
C ILE A 48 7.26 -12.05 6.26
N ASP A 49 7.23 -12.72 7.41
CA ASP A 49 8.40 -12.90 8.25
C ASP A 49 9.27 -14.05 7.69
N ASN A 50 10.48 -13.73 7.25
CA ASN A 50 11.42 -14.67 6.65
C ASN A 50 12.69 -14.84 7.51
N PHE A 51 12.62 -14.52 8.80
CA PHE A 51 13.77 -14.53 9.70
C PHE A 51 13.74 -15.67 10.72
N GLY A 52 14.92 -16.01 11.27
CA GLY A 52 15.07 -17.03 12.31
C GLY A 52 14.50 -18.39 11.89
N GLN A 53 13.53 -18.90 12.66
CA GLN A 53 12.85 -20.16 12.41
C GLN A 53 11.95 -20.15 11.15
N ASN A 54 11.57 -18.97 10.67
CA ASN A 54 10.73 -18.78 9.48
C ASN A 54 11.55 -18.61 8.19
N LYS A 55 12.86 -18.87 8.24
CA LYS A 55 13.74 -18.74 7.07
C LYS A 55 13.23 -19.60 5.91
N GLY A 56 13.01 -18.97 4.76
CA GLY A 56 12.53 -19.60 3.54
C GLY A 56 11.02 -19.48 3.32
N LEU A 57 10.28 -18.84 4.22
CA LEU A 57 8.85 -18.56 4.05
C LEU A 57 8.57 -17.80 2.74
N ILE A 58 9.48 -16.93 2.31
CA ILE A 58 9.36 -16.20 1.04
C ILE A 58 9.24 -17.13 -0.18
N ASN A 59 9.82 -18.34 -0.13
CA ASN A 59 9.78 -19.31 -1.22
C ASN A 59 8.38 -19.87 -1.49
N ILE A 60 7.45 -19.78 -0.52
CA ILE A 60 6.04 -20.14 -0.74
C ILE A 60 5.40 -19.25 -1.82
N PHE A 61 5.91 -18.03 -1.99
CA PHE A 61 5.41 -17.06 -2.95
C PHE A 61 6.12 -17.13 -4.32
N GLN A 62 6.99 -18.11 -4.54
CA GLN A 62 7.80 -18.21 -5.76
C GLN A 62 6.94 -18.20 -7.03
N ASP A 63 5.94 -19.08 -7.13
CA ASP A 63 5.05 -19.15 -8.31
C ASP A 63 4.38 -17.80 -8.61
N TYR A 64 3.95 -17.09 -7.56
CA TYR A 64 3.34 -15.77 -7.69
C TYR A 64 4.38 -14.73 -8.15
N LEU A 65 5.57 -14.72 -7.56
CA LEU A 65 6.64 -13.76 -7.86
C LEU A 65 7.21 -13.96 -9.28
N GLU A 66 7.24 -15.20 -9.76
CA GLU A 66 7.73 -15.59 -11.08
C GLU A 66 6.65 -15.56 -12.20
N ASP A 67 5.37 -15.30 -11.86
CA ASP A 67 4.30 -15.15 -12.87
C ASP A 67 4.34 -13.77 -13.56
N TYR A 68 4.52 -13.78 -14.89
CA TYR A 68 4.49 -12.60 -15.77
C TYR A 68 3.15 -11.84 -15.78
N ASN A 69 2.06 -12.54 -15.48
CA ASN A 69 0.71 -11.98 -15.47
C ASN A 69 0.42 -11.19 -14.20
N GLN A 70 1.06 -11.52 -13.08
CA GLN A 70 0.95 -10.75 -11.85
C GLN A 70 1.89 -9.56 -11.91
N LYS A 71 1.35 -8.34 -11.94
CA LYS A 71 2.15 -7.12 -12.01
C LYS A 71 2.63 -6.70 -10.63
N LYS A 72 3.94 -6.49 -10.47
CA LYS A 72 4.57 -6.02 -9.23
C LYS A 72 5.19 -4.64 -9.40
N ILE A 73 4.90 -3.75 -8.46
CA ILE A 73 5.45 -2.39 -8.40
C ILE A 73 6.50 -2.35 -7.29
N TRP A 74 7.58 -1.63 -7.54
CA TRP A 74 8.71 -1.52 -6.64
C TRP A 74 9.11 -0.06 -6.47
N HIS A 75 9.78 0.27 -5.37
CA HIS A 75 10.48 1.55 -5.29
C HIS A 75 11.85 1.50 -5.98
N ASN A 76 12.60 0.42 -5.74
CA ASN A 76 13.91 0.18 -6.34
C ASN A 76 14.03 -1.28 -6.84
N TYR A 77 13.32 -1.61 -7.93
CA TYR A 77 13.25 -2.98 -8.47
C TYR A 77 14.62 -3.66 -8.65
N GLY A 78 15.64 -2.89 -9.06
CA GLY A 78 16.98 -3.44 -9.24
C GLY A 78 17.53 -4.05 -7.96
N PHE A 79 17.30 -3.41 -6.82
CA PHE A 79 17.72 -3.93 -5.52
C PHE A 79 16.97 -5.21 -5.15
N ASP A 80 15.64 -5.12 -5.04
CA ASP A 80 14.80 -6.23 -4.59
C ASP A 80 14.89 -7.45 -5.50
N ARG A 81 14.99 -7.25 -6.82
CA ARG A 81 15.14 -8.34 -7.78
C ARG A 81 16.41 -9.14 -7.54
N HIS A 82 17.55 -8.49 -7.30
CA HIS A 82 18.81 -9.19 -7.04
C HIS A 82 18.78 -9.94 -5.72
N ILE A 83 18.21 -9.32 -4.68
CA ILE A 83 18.03 -9.96 -3.39
C ILE A 83 17.14 -11.21 -3.53
N LEU A 84 15.98 -11.10 -4.18
CA LEU A 84 15.10 -12.26 -4.42
C LEU A 84 15.77 -13.34 -5.28
N TYR A 85 16.60 -12.95 -6.23
CA TYR A 85 17.38 -13.89 -7.04
C TYR A 85 18.36 -14.72 -6.19
N ASN A 86 18.93 -14.14 -5.13
CA ASN A 86 19.78 -14.88 -4.17
C ASN A 86 19.02 -15.94 -3.37
N HIS A 87 17.68 -15.88 -3.37
CA HIS A 87 16.77 -16.87 -2.79
C HIS A 87 16.19 -17.85 -3.83
N ASN A 88 16.78 -17.91 -5.03
CA ASN A 88 16.30 -18.67 -6.19
C ASN A 88 14.92 -18.25 -6.70
N ILE A 89 14.55 -16.97 -6.52
CA ILE A 89 13.29 -16.41 -7.02
C ILE A 89 13.61 -15.44 -8.16
N ASN A 90 13.30 -15.83 -9.39
CA ASN A 90 13.49 -15.03 -10.59
C ASN A 90 12.25 -14.17 -10.88
N VAL A 91 12.09 -13.10 -10.09
CA VAL A 91 10.92 -12.19 -10.15
C VAL A 91 10.59 -11.76 -11.59
N GLN A 92 9.35 -12.04 -11.99
CA GLN A 92 8.75 -11.61 -13.25
C GLN A 92 7.55 -10.70 -13.03
N GLY A 93 6.93 -10.25 -14.12
CA GLY A 93 5.72 -9.43 -14.05
C GLY A 93 6.02 -8.01 -13.60
N PHE A 94 7.00 -7.37 -14.24
CA PHE A 94 7.34 -5.96 -13.99
C PHE A 94 6.11 -5.06 -14.24
N GLY A 95 5.65 -4.39 -13.18
CA GLY A 95 4.53 -3.44 -13.21
C GLY A 95 4.97 -1.98 -13.16
N GLY A 96 6.15 -1.69 -12.60
CA GLY A 96 6.72 -0.35 -12.58
C GLY A 96 7.70 -0.10 -11.44
N VAL A 97 8.43 1.02 -11.53
CA VAL A 97 9.38 1.50 -10.52
C VAL A 97 9.07 2.95 -10.18
N THR A 98 8.66 3.22 -8.95
CA THR A 98 8.24 4.57 -8.55
C THR A 98 9.39 5.57 -8.60
N MET A 99 10.63 5.15 -8.30
CA MET A 99 11.83 5.97 -8.43
C MET A 99 12.04 6.44 -9.89
N HIS A 100 11.88 5.56 -10.87
CA HIS A 100 12.01 5.93 -12.29
C HIS A 100 10.82 6.73 -12.81
N MET A 101 9.60 6.42 -12.38
CA MET A 101 8.42 7.22 -12.69
C MET A 101 8.59 8.66 -12.18
N ALA A 102 9.07 8.82 -10.95
CA ALA A 102 9.38 10.14 -10.39
C ALA A 102 10.46 10.87 -11.21
N ARG A 103 11.50 10.16 -11.67
CA ARG A 103 12.53 10.73 -12.56
C ARG A 103 11.97 11.19 -13.91
N LEU A 104 11.02 10.47 -14.49
CA LEU A 104 10.38 10.84 -15.75
C LEU A 104 9.42 12.02 -15.60
N LEU A 105 8.70 12.08 -14.48
CA LEU A 105 7.72 13.13 -14.19
C LEU A 105 8.36 14.44 -13.71
N ALA A 106 9.50 14.35 -13.04
CA ALA A 106 10.15 15.51 -12.47
C ALA A 106 10.95 16.29 -13.53
N GLN A 107 10.79 17.62 -13.54
CA GLN A 107 11.78 18.50 -14.17
C GLN A 107 13.11 18.50 -13.38
N TYR A 108 13.09 18.43 -12.04
CA TYR A 108 14.21 18.04 -11.14
C TYR A 108 13.65 17.72 -9.74
N PRO A 109 14.09 16.62 -9.10
CA PRO A 109 14.90 16.79 -7.90
C PRO A 109 16.23 16.02 -7.98
N LEU A 110 17.19 16.42 -7.14
CA LEU A 110 18.47 15.73 -6.95
C LEU A 110 18.33 14.38 -6.24
N GLU A 111 17.17 14.09 -5.62
CA GLU A 111 16.94 12.89 -4.81
C GLU A 111 15.57 12.25 -5.09
N TYR A 112 15.57 10.93 -5.25
CA TYR A 112 14.37 10.13 -5.60
C TYR A 112 14.03 9.07 -4.55
N SER A 113 14.45 9.27 -3.30
CA SER A 113 14.07 8.39 -2.20
C SER A 113 12.55 8.43 -1.99
N LEU A 114 11.98 7.32 -1.51
CA LEU A 114 10.55 7.19 -1.29
C LEU A 114 10.03 8.25 -0.32
N SER A 115 10.84 8.63 0.68
CA SER A 115 10.49 9.66 1.66
C SER A 115 10.37 11.04 1.02
N VAL A 116 11.30 11.43 0.14
CA VAL A 116 11.26 12.69 -0.61
C VAL A 116 10.07 12.72 -1.57
N ILE A 117 9.86 11.65 -2.34
CA ILE A 117 8.73 11.54 -3.27
C ILE A 117 7.40 11.63 -2.50
N THR A 118 7.26 10.90 -1.39
CA THR A 118 6.06 10.93 -0.54
C THR A 118 5.80 12.33 -0.02
N LYS A 119 6.83 13.03 0.45
CA LYS A 119 6.71 14.41 0.92
C LYS A 119 6.26 15.37 -0.18
N ASN A 120 6.82 15.23 -1.38
CA ASN A 120 6.45 16.07 -2.52
C ASN A 120 5.02 15.81 -3.00
N LEU A 121 4.56 14.55 -2.93
CA LEU A 121 3.22 14.14 -3.31
C LEU A 121 2.20 14.24 -2.17
N GLN A 122 2.59 14.73 -0.99
CA GLN A 122 1.75 14.69 0.23
C GLN A 122 0.35 15.28 -0.01
N VAL A 123 0.25 16.42 -0.68
CA VAL A 123 -1.06 17.07 -0.95
C VAL A 123 -1.93 16.17 -1.82
N GLN A 124 -1.37 15.62 -2.89
CA GLN A 124 -2.09 14.72 -3.79
C GLN A 124 -2.49 13.42 -3.08
N ILE A 125 -1.60 12.86 -2.26
CA ILE A 125 -1.90 11.66 -1.46
C ILE A 125 -3.07 11.91 -0.51
N GLN A 126 -3.10 13.06 0.18
CA GLN A 126 -4.20 13.40 1.08
C GLN A 126 -5.52 13.61 0.32
N GLN A 127 -5.47 14.28 -0.83
CA GLN A 127 -6.64 14.49 -1.67
C GLN A 127 -7.21 13.16 -2.19
N ASN A 128 -6.36 12.32 -2.78
CA ASN A 128 -6.74 11.00 -3.28
C ASN A 128 -7.33 10.14 -2.16
N LYS A 129 -6.74 10.20 -0.96
CA LYS A 129 -7.25 9.47 0.21
C LYS A 129 -8.65 9.93 0.62
N LYS A 130 -8.90 11.24 0.61
CA LYS A 130 -10.22 11.81 0.92
C LYS A 130 -11.26 11.38 -0.11
N GLU A 131 -10.93 11.49 -1.39
CA GLU A 131 -11.80 11.07 -2.49
C GLU A 131 -12.13 9.58 -2.41
N TYR A 132 -11.12 8.75 -2.14
CA TYR A 132 -11.29 7.32 -1.95
C TYR A 132 -12.23 6.98 -0.79
N LEU A 133 -12.04 7.61 0.38
CA LEU A 133 -12.90 7.41 1.54
C LEU A 133 -14.36 7.76 1.23
N ILE A 134 -14.59 8.90 0.57
CA ILE A 134 -15.93 9.33 0.16
C ILE A 134 -16.55 8.32 -0.80
N GLN A 135 -15.80 7.85 -1.80
CA GLN A 135 -16.30 6.89 -2.76
C GLN A 135 -16.66 5.55 -2.10
N ASN A 136 -15.82 5.06 -1.18
CA ASN A 136 -16.09 3.82 -0.45
C ASN A 136 -17.32 3.92 0.45
N MET A 137 -17.51 5.06 1.12
CA MET A 137 -18.72 5.28 1.93
C MET A 137 -19.98 5.24 1.06
N LYS A 138 -19.98 5.90 -0.10
CA LYS A 138 -21.10 5.86 -1.06
C LYS A 138 -21.37 4.44 -1.55
N ASN A 139 -20.32 3.71 -1.95
CA ASN A 139 -20.45 2.33 -2.41
C ASN A 139 -21.04 1.43 -1.33
N LEU A 140 -20.63 1.62 -0.08
CA LEU A 140 -21.10 0.82 1.05
C LEU A 140 -22.53 1.16 1.46
N GLN A 141 -22.91 2.44 1.39
CA GLN A 141 -24.29 2.89 1.57
C GLN A 141 -25.21 2.26 0.52
N ALA A 142 -24.81 2.28 -0.76
CA ALA A 142 -25.58 1.63 -1.83
C ALA A 142 -25.74 0.12 -1.59
N LYS A 143 -24.68 -0.58 -1.15
CA LYS A 143 -24.76 -2.01 -0.78
C LYS A 143 -25.69 -2.27 0.40
N ILE A 144 -25.69 -1.38 1.40
CA ILE A 144 -26.58 -1.47 2.55
C ILE A 144 -28.04 -1.33 2.08
N GLU A 145 -28.35 -0.31 1.28
CA GLU A 145 -29.70 -0.09 0.73
C GLU A 145 -30.18 -1.29 -0.11
N GLU A 146 -29.32 -1.79 -1.00
CA GLU A 146 -29.61 -2.99 -1.81
C GLU A 146 -29.90 -4.21 -0.95
N THR A 147 -29.06 -4.46 0.07
CA THR A 147 -29.22 -5.63 0.96
C THR A 147 -30.45 -5.50 1.85
N GLN A 148 -30.80 -4.29 2.28
CA GLN A 148 -32.03 -4.01 3.03
C GLN A 148 -33.27 -4.33 2.19
N ASN A 149 -33.31 -3.88 0.93
CA ASN A 149 -34.40 -4.20 0.01
C ASN A 149 -34.55 -5.72 -0.19
N ILE A 150 -33.44 -6.45 -0.32
CA ILE A 150 -33.47 -7.92 -0.44
C ILE A 150 -34.08 -8.57 0.82
N LEU A 151 -33.70 -8.09 2.01
CA LEU A 151 -34.21 -8.61 3.29
C LEU A 151 -35.71 -8.34 3.50
N GLU A 152 -36.20 -7.19 3.02
CA GLU A 152 -37.62 -6.86 3.05
C GLU A 152 -38.44 -7.81 2.16
N ILE A 153 -37.86 -8.28 1.05
CA ILE A 153 -38.52 -9.19 0.10
C ILE A 153 -38.38 -10.65 0.55
N ASN A 154 -37.20 -11.05 1.00
CA ASN A 154 -36.87 -12.42 1.38
C ASN A 154 -36.06 -12.38 2.68
N GLN A 155 -36.62 -12.90 3.78
CA GLN A 155 -35.95 -13.02 5.08
C GLN A 155 -34.80 -14.03 5.03
N ASN A 156 -33.72 -13.68 4.32
CA ASN A 156 -32.55 -14.50 4.08
C ASN A 156 -31.47 -14.21 5.13
N ASP A 157 -31.10 -15.22 5.92
CA ASP A 157 -30.06 -15.14 6.96
C ASP A 157 -28.69 -14.71 6.43
N GLU A 158 -28.36 -15.04 5.18
CA GLU A 158 -27.09 -14.65 4.55
C GLU A 158 -27.05 -13.14 4.27
N ALA A 159 -28.14 -12.58 3.75
CA ALA A 159 -28.28 -11.15 3.52
C ALA A 159 -28.24 -10.36 4.85
N PHE A 160 -28.73 -10.94 5.95
CA PHE A 160 -28.64 -10.30 7.27
C PHE A 160 -27.20 -10.17 7.76
N LYS A 161 -26.39 -11.23 7.58
CA LYS A 161 -24.96 -11.21 7.93
C LYS A 161 -24.19 -10.20 7.09
N ASP A 162 -24.46 -10.14 5.79
CA ASP A 162 -23.83 -9.18 4.89
C ASP A 162 -24.20 -7.74 5.27
N LEU A 163 -25.47 -7.49 5.59
CA LEU A 163 -25.94 -6.18 6.04
C LEU A 163 -25.21 -5.71 7.31
N GLU A 164 -25.09 -6.58 8.33
CA GLU A 164 -24.37 -6.24 9.56
C GLU A 164 -22.88 -6.02 9.29
N PHE A 165 -22.26 -6.83 8.43
CA PHE A 165 -20.88 -6.62 8.00
C PHE A 165 -20.69 -5.25 7.34
N TYR A 166 -21.56 -4.89 6.39
CA TYR A 166 -21.48 -3.60 5.71
C TYR A 166 -21.67 -2.41 6.67
N LYS A 167 -22.60 -2.50 7.62
CA LYS A 167 -22.77 -1.46 8.65
C LYS A 167 -21.54 -1.29 9.54
N ILE A 168 -20.88 -2.39 9.92
CA ILE A 168 -19.64 -2.35 10.70
C ILE A 168 -18.53 -1.65 9.89
N CYS A 169 -18.37 -2.02 8.62
CA CYS A 169 -17.42 -1.37 7.72
C CYS A 169 -17.69 0.13 7.58
N LEU A 170 -18.96 0.55 7.49
CA LEU A 170 -19.33 1.95 7.33
C LEU A 170 -18.95 2.75 8.58
N LYS A 171 -19.28 2.25 9.77
CA LYS A 171 -18.90 2.88 11.05
C LYS A 171 -17.37 3.03 11.18
N LYS A 172 -16.59 2.04 10.72
CA LYS A 172 -15.11 2.10 10.72
C LYS A 172 -14.62 3.22 9.79
N LEU A 173 -15.20 3.36 8.61
CA LEU A 173 -14.85 4.42 7.65
C LEU A 173 -15.21 5.82 8.18
N GLU A 174 -16.38 6.00 8.78
CA GLU A 174 -16.81 7.26 9.38
C GLU A 174 -15.87 7.71 10.51
N LYS A 175 -15.46 6.77 11.36
CA LYS A 175 -14.47 7.03 12.43
C LYS A 175 -13.13 7.48 11.85
N ASN A 176 -12.66 6.81 10.80
CA ASN A 176 -11.42 7.18 10.11
C ASN A 176 -11.53 8.58 9.49
N GLN A 177 -12.64 8.90 8.83
CA GLN A 177 -12.87 10.22 8.23
C GLN A 177 -12.86 11.34 9.29
N LYS A 178 -13.48 11.11 10.45
CA LYS A 178 -13.45 12.07 11.57
C LYS A 178 -12.03 12.31 12.07
N TYR A 179 -11.26 11.24 12.28
CA TYR A 179 -9.86 11.33 12.68
C TYR A 179 -9.01 12.14 11.67
N PHE A 180 -9.18 11.89 10.37
CA PHE A 180 -8.50 12.68 9.33
C PHE A 180 -8.86 14.15 9.36
N THR A 181 -10.13 14.47 9.58
CA THR A 181 -10.61 15.86 9.63
C THR A 181 -10.03 16.59 10.84
N GLU A 182 -9.99 15.94 12.00
CA GLU A 182 -9.40 16.48 13.23
C GLU A 182 -7.87 16.66 13.14
N GLN A 183 -7.18 15.74 12.47
CA GLN A 183 -5.73 15.80 12.28
C GLN A 183 -5.34 16.92 11.30
N ASN A 184 -6.07 17.07 10.20
CA ASN A 184 -5.88 18.20 9.27
C ASN A 184 -6.10 19.55 9.96
N HIS A 185 -7.15 19.67 10.78
CA HIS A 185 -7.41 20.89 11.55
C HIS A 185 -6.26 21.22 12.52
N LYS A 186 -5.65 20.21 13.17
CA LYS A 186 -4.47 20.39 14.03
C LYS A 186 -3.23 20.82 13.25
N ASP A 187 -3.03 20.29 12.04
CA ASP A 187 -1.89 20.64 11.20
C ASP A 187 -2.04 22.05 10.59
N ASP A 188 -3.26 22.46 10.25
CA ASP A 188 -3.58 23.83 9.81
C ASP A 188 -3.36 24.85 10.94
N ILE A 189 -3.80 24.53 12.17
CA ILE A 189 -3.49 25.28 13.38
C ILE A 189 -1.98 25.39 13.57
N LYS A 190 -1.23 24.28 13.54
CA LYS A 190 0.23 24.30 13.69
C LYS A 190 0.95 25.13 12.63
N LYS A 191 0.49 25.11 11.37
CA LYS A 191 1.03 25.97 10.30
C LYS A 191 0.77 27.45 10.59
N LEU A 192 -0.46 27.80 10.99
CA LEU A 192 -0.85 29.18 11.33
C LEU A 192 -0.05 29.73 12.53
N PHE A 193 0.14 28.94 13.58
CA PHE A 193 0.88 29.36 14.77
C PHE A 193 2.41 29.24 14.63
N GLY A 194 2.90 28.33 13.77
CA GLY A 194 4.32 28.20 13.43
C GLY A 194 4.84 29.35 12.56
N GLN A 195 4.00 29.90 11.67
CA GLN A 195 4.32 31.11 10.89
C GLN A 195 4.39 32.37 11.76
N LYS A 196 3.51 32.51 12.76
CA LYS A 196 3.54 33.66 13.70
C LYS A 196 4.81 33.74 14.54
N LYS A 197 5.50 32.62 14.82
CA LYS A 197 6.79 32.63 15.53
C LYS A 197 7.97 33.07 14.66
N LYS A 198 7.87 32.99 13.33
CA LYS A 198 8.93 33.43 12.40
C LYS A 198 8.86 34.92 12.02
N LEU A 199 7.76 35.61 12.34
CA LEU A 199 7.54 37.03 12.04
C LEU A 199 7.88 37.97 13.22
N LYS A 200 8.51 37.45 14.27
CA LYS A 200 9.08 38.23 15.37
C LYS A 200 10.58 37.95 15.43
N ASN A 201 11.32 38.54 14.51
CA ASN A 201 12.75 38.84 14.57
C ASN A 201 13.07 39.86 13.48
#